data_AF-A0A484VX03-F1
#
_entry.id   AF-A0A484VX03-F1
#
_cell.length_a   1.000
_cell.length_b   1.000
_cell.length_c   1.000
_cell.angle_alpha   90.00
_cell.angle_beta   90.00
_cell.angle_gamma   90.00
#
_symmetry.space_group_name_H-M   'P 1'
#
loop_
_entity.id
_entity.type
_entity.pdbx_description
1 polymer ?
#
loop_
_entity_poly.entity_id
_entity_poly.type
_entity_poly.pdbx_seq_one_letter_code
_entity_poly.pdbx_strand_id
1 'polypeptide(L)'
;MTDLSHSREKDKINPVVFYTSAGLILLFSLTTILFRDFSALWIGRTLDWVSKTFGWYYLLAATLYIVFVVCIACSRFGSVKLGPEQSKPEFSLLSWAAMLFAAGIGIDLMFFSVAEPVTQYMQPPEGAGQTIEAARQAMVWTLFHYGLTGWSMYALMGMALGYFSYRY
;
A
#
# COMPACT_ATOMS: atom_id res chain seq x y z
N MET A 1 32.44 -31.48 13.60
CA MET A 1 31.91 -30.48 14.53
C MET A 1 32.67 -29.19 14.26
N THR A 2 32.27 -28.47 13.21
CA THR A 2 32.91 -27.23 12.76
C THR A 2 32.15 -26.07 13.37
N ASP A 3 32.84 -25.38 14.28
CA ASP A 3 32.33 -24.22 15.00
C ASP A 3 32.24 -23.04 14.02
N LEU A 4 31.03 -22.80 13.48
CA LEU A 4 30.74 -21.60 12.71
C LEU A 4 30.45 -20.48 13.71
N SER A 5 31.51 -19.92 14.30
CA SER A 5 31.43 -18.65 15.02
C SER A 5 31.15 -17.55 14.00
N HIS A 6 29.88 -17.39 13.61
CA HIS A 6 29.44 -16.17 12.94
C HIS A 6 29.71 -15.02 13.90
N SER A 7 30.78 -14.26 13.63
CA SER A 7 30.94 -12.94 14.24
C SER A 7 29.68 -12.16 13.86
N ARG A 8 28.79 -11.90 14.84
CA ARG A 8 27.71 -10.93 14.67
C ARG A 8 28.39 -9.61 14.35
N GLU A 9 28.49 -9.26 13.07
CA GLU A 9 28.70 -7.87 12.68
C GLU A 9 27.61 -7.08 13.41
N LYS A 10 28.03 -6.12 14.23
CA LYS A 10 27.08 -5.22 14.89
C LYS A 10 26.27 -4.55 13.79
N ASP A 11 24.95 -4.67 13.84
CA ASP A 11 24.06 -3.93 12.96
C ASP A 11 24.40 -2.44 13.06
N LYS A 12 24.93 -1.88 11.97
CA LYS A 12 25.28 -0.46 11.89
C LYS A 12 24.15 0.27 11.21
N ILE A 13 23.72 1.39 11.79
CA ILE A 13 22.81 2.31 11.09
C ILE A 13 23.47 2.78 9.80
N ASN A 14 22.69 2.92 8.73
CA ASN A 14 23.14 3.68 7.57
C ASN A 14 22.99 5.17 7.91
N PRO A 15 24.09 5.89 8.21
CA PRO A 15 23.99 7.25 8.75
C PRO A 15 23.38 8.21 7.73
N VAL A 16 23.67 8.01 6.43
CA VAL A 16 23.13 8.86 5.37
C VAL A 16 21.62 8.74 5.33
N VAL A 17 21.07 7.52 5.27
CA VAL A 17 19.62 7.30 5.21
C VAL A 17 18.95 7.78 6.51
N PHE A 18 19.53 7.47 7.66
CA PHE A 18 18.94 7.81 8.96
C PHE A 18 18.86 9.33 9.17
N TYR A 19 19.97 10.05 9.05
CA TYR A 19 19.99 11.48 9.36
C TYR A 19 19.27 12.32 8.30
N THR A 20 19.33 11.93 7.02
CA THR A 20 18.57 12.64 5.97
C THR A 20 17.06 12.46 6.16
N SER A 21 16.60 11.24 6.39
CA SER A 21 15.17 10.96 6.60
C SER A 21 14.66 11.63 7.87
N ALA A 22 15.38 11.50 8.98
CA ALA A 22 15.00 12.13 10.26
C ALA A 22 14.97 13.66 10.15
N GLY A 23 15.98 14.26 9.50
CA GLY A 23 16.04 15.69 9.28
C GLY A 23 14.88 16.21 8.44
N LEU A 24 14.54 15.52 7.34
CA LEU A 24 13.40 15.88 6.48
C LEU A 24 12.06 15.75 7.21
N ILE A 25 11.85 14.66 7.95
CA ILE A 25 10.62 14.43 8.73
C ILE A 25 10.46 15.50 9.81
N LEU A 26 11.52 15.80 10.57
CA LEU A 26 11.48 16.82 11.60
C LEU A 26 11.25 18.22 11.00
N LEU A 27 11.94 18.56 9.92
CA LEU A 27 11.76 19.84 9.24
C LEU A 27 10.32 20.02 8.76
N PHE A 28 9.76 19.01 8.08
CA PHE A 28 8.39 19.04 7.60
C PHE A 28 7.38 19.14 8.76
N SER A 29 7.57 18.34 9.80
CA SER A 29 6.69 18.32 10.98
C SER A 29 6.72 19.66 11.73
N LEU A 30 7.91 20.21 11.98
CA LEU A 30 8.05 21.50 12.64
C LEU A 30 7.47 22.63 11.80
N THR A 31 7.67 22.61 10.48
CA THR A 31 7.09 23.63 9.58
C THR A 31 5.57 23.61 9.63
N THR A 32 4.96 22.42 9.57
CA THR A 32 3.49 22.27 9.59
C THR A 32 2.87 22.64 10.94
N ILE A 33 3.58 22.42 12.05
CA ILE A 33 3.15 22.82 13.39
C ILE A 33 3.26 24.35 13.59
N LEU A 34 4.38 24.95 13.19
CA LEU A 34 4.64 26.37 13.42
C LEU A 34 3.91 27.30 12.45
N PHE A 35 3.67 26.84 11.21
CA PHE A 35 3.06 27.65 10.14
C PHE A 35 1.80 26.99 9.57
N ARG A 36 0.85 26.63 10.44
CA ARG A 36 -0.35 25.85 10.11
C ARG A 36 -1.12 26.35 8.87
N ASP A 37 -1.48 27.62 8.81
CA ASP A 37 -2.31 28.16 7.72
C ASP A 37 -1.58 28.18 6.39
N PHE A 38 -0.30 28.57 6.41
CA PHE A 38 0.58 28.51 5.25
C PHE A 38 0.71 27.06 4.74
N SER A 39 0.99 26.12 5.64
CA SER A 39 1.12 24.71 5.31
C SER A 39 -0.19 24.13 4.75
N ALA A 40 -1.34 24.42 5.35
CA ALA A 40 -2.63 23.96 4.86
C ALA A 40 -2.92 24.45 3.43
N LEU A 41 -2.64 25.74 3.16
CA LEU A 41 -2.81 26.32 1.82
C LEU A 41 -1.91 25.65 0.77
N TRP A 42 -0.64 25.45 1.09
CA TRP A 42 0.32 24.84 0.16
C TRP A 42 0.08 23.35 -0.06
N ILE A 43 -0.26 22.60 0.99
CA ILE A 43 -0.62 21.19 0.89
C ILE A 43 -1.88 21.04 0.01
N GLY A 44 -2.92 21.85 0.27
CA GLY A 44 -4.15 21.83 -0.53
C GLY A 44 -3.90 22.16 -2.01
N ARG A 45 -3.16 23.23 -2.29
CA ARG A 45 -2.80 23.60 -3.68
C ARG A 45 -1.99 22.52 -4.39
N THR A 46 -1.04 21.91 -3.68
CA THR A 46 -0.23 20.82 -4.23
C THR A 46 -1.10 19.60 -4.51
N LEU A 47 -1.97 19.21 -3.58
CA LEU A 47 -2.90 18.10 -3.75
C LEU A 47 -3.82 18.32 -4.96
N ASP A 48 -4.41 19.52 -5.10
CA ASP A 48 -5.25 19.87 -6.23
C ASP A 48 -4.49 19.79 -7.56
N TRP A 49 -3.26 20.31 -7.59
CA TRP A 49 -2.42 20.27 -8.78
C TRP A 49 -2.03 18.84 -9.17
N VAL A 50 -1.60 18.02 -8.20
CA VAL A 50 -1.26 16.61 -8.43
C VAL A 50 -2.49 15.86 -8.92
N SER A 51 -3.65 16.05 -8.28
CA SER A 51 -4.88 15.34 -8.63
C SER A 51 -5.35 15.67 -10.04
N LYS A 52 -5.29 16.95 -10.44
CA LYS A 52 -5.68 17.40 -11.79
C LYS A 52 -4.68 16.96 -12.87
N THR A 53 -3.38 16.98 -12.57
CA THR A 53 -2.33 16.72 -13.56
C THR A 53 -2.03 15.22 -13.72
N PHE A 54 -2.01 14.48 -12.62
CA PHE A 54 -1.60 13.08 -12.56
C PHE A 54 -2.75 12.10 -12.25
N GLY A 55 -4.00 12.56 -12.12
CA GLY A 55 -5.14 11.67 -11.86
C GLY A 55 -5.28 10.52 -12.87
N TRP A 56 -5.09 10.81 -14.16
CA TRP A 56 -5.10 9.79 -15.22
C TRP A 56 -3.96 8.77 -15.05
N TYR A 57 -2.78 9.22 -14.62
CA TYR A 57 -1.62 8.38 -14.40
C TYR A 57 -1.87 7.42 -13.22
N TYR A 58 -2.45 7.91 -12.12
CA TYR A 58 -2.80 7.05 -10.98
C TYR A 58 -3.80 5.96 -11.36
N LEU A 59 -4.84 6.29 -12.12
CA LEU A 59 -5.82 5.30 -12.60
C LEU A 59 -5.20 4.27 -13.55
N LEU A 60 -4.36 4.72 -14.47
CA LEU A 60 -3.65 3.84 -15.39
C LEU A 60 -2.69 2.92 -14.63
N ALA A 61 -1.87 3.46 -13.73
CA ALA A 61 -0.92 2.70 -12.93
C ALA A 61 -1.63 1.63 -12.08
N ALA A 62 -2.68 2.01 -11.36
CA ALA A 62 -3.49 1.09 -10.56
C ALA A 62 -4.05 -0.07 -11.42
N THR A 63 -4.59 0.25 -12.60
CA THR A 63 -5.10 -0.76 -13.54
C THR A 63 -3.99 -1.68 -14.05
N LEU A 64 -2.84 -1.11 -14.42
CA LEU A 64 -1.68 -1.88 -14.89
C LEU A 64 -1.14 -2.82 -13.81
N TYR A 65 -1.14 -2.42 -12.54
CA TYR A 65 -0.71 -3.28 -11.45
C TYR A 65 -1.64 -4.49 -11.26
N ILE A 66 -2.95 -4.28 -11.31
CA ILE A 66 -3.93 -5.38 -11.26
C ILE A 66 -3.68 -6.34 -12.42
N VAL A 67 -3.62 -5.82 -13.65
CA VAL A 67 -3.40 -6.64 -14.85
C VAL A 67 -2.08 -7.40 -14.74
N PHE A 68 -1.00 -6.73 -14.37
CA PHE A 68 0.32 -7.35 -14.24
C PHE A 68 0.32 -8.49 -13.22
N VAL A 69 -0.21 -8.26 -12.01
CA VAL A 69 -0.25 -9.28 -10.95
C VAL A 69 -1.07 -10.48 -11.39
N VAL A 70 -2.24 -10.26 -12.01
CA VAL A 70 -3.09 -11.34 -12.54
C VAL A 70 -2.39 -12.09 -13.67
N CYS A 71 -1.74 -11.38 -14.61
CA CYS A 71 -0.97 -12.00 -15.68
C CYS A 71 0.17 -12.87 -15.13
N ILE A 72 0.93 -12.39 -14.14
CA ILE A 72 1.99 -13.17 -13.51
C ILE A 72 1.41 -14.41 -12.84
N ALA A 73 0.34 -14.26 -12.05
CA ALA A 73 -0.31 -15.36 -11.35
C ALA A 73 -0.81 -16.45 -12.31
N CYS A 74 -1.37 -16.08 -13.46
CA CYS A 74 -1.86 -17.01 -14.49
C CYS A 74 -0.77 -17.52 -15.44
N SER A 75 0.43 -16.94 -15.42
CA SER A 75 1.54 -17.34 -16.28
C SER A 75 2.38 -18.46 -15.67
N ARG A 76 3.35 -18.96 -16.45
CA ARG A 76 4.39 -19.89 -15.97
C ARG A 76 5.18 -19.35 -14.75
N PHE A 77 5.23 -18.02 -14.59
CA PHE A 77 5.97 -17.40 -13.48
C PHE A 77 5.24 -17.51 -12.14
N GLY A 78 3.91 -17.69 -12.14
CA GLY A 78 3.14 -17.91 -10.92
C GLY A 78 3.47 -19.23 -10.21
N SER A 79 4.09 -20.19 -10.92
CA SER A 79 4.56 -21.45 -10.34
C SER A 79 5.96 -21.36 -9.72
N VAL A 80 6.65 -20.22 -9.83
CA VAL A 80 7.99 -20.02 -9.27
C VAL A 80 7.89 -19.86 -7.75
N LYS A 81 8.61 -20.70 -7.01
CA LYS A 81 8.72 -20.58 -5.56
C LYS A 81 9.63 -19.40 -5.19
N LEU A 82 9.19 -18.59 -4.23
CA LEU A 82 9.99 -17.51 -3.62
C LEU A 82 10.97 -18.10 -2.60
N GLY A 83 11.98 -18.80 -3.10
CA GLY A 83 12.97 -19.53 -2.31
C GLY A 83 13.71 -20.59 -3.13
N PRO A 84 14.56 -21.41 -2.49
CA PRO A 84 15.15 -22.60 -3.12
C PRO A 84 14.07 -23.56 -3.66
N GLU A 85 14.37 -24.35 -4.69
CA GLU A 85 13.35 -25.20 -5.35
C GLU A 85 12.72 -26.24 -4.41
N GLN A 86 13.50 -26.71 -3.45
CA GLN A 86 13.08 -27.68 -2.43
C GLN A 86 12.51 -27.02 -1.16
N SER A 87 12.38 -25.70 -1.13
CA SER A 87 11.77 -24.99 -0.01
C SER A 87 10.29 -25.35 0.14
N LYS A 88 9.83 -25.32 1.39
CA LYS A 88 8.44 -25.47 1.82
C LYS A 88 8.02 -24.19 2.56
N PRO A 89 6.73 -23.83 2.58
CA PRO A 89 6.24 -22.71 3.36
C PRO A 89 6.61 -22.87 4.84
N GLU A 90 7.16 -21.82 5.45
CA GLU A 90 7.49 -21.80 6.89
C GLU A 90 6.24 -21.76 7.77
N PHE A 91 5.17 -21.13 7.28
CA PHE A 91 3.90 -20.98 7.97
C PHE A 91 2.79 -21.77 7.26
N SER A 92 1.83 -22.26 8.04
CA SER A 92 0.60 -22.83 7.49
C SER A 92 -0.17 -21.79 6.69
N LEU A 93 -0.99 -22.22 5.73
CA LEU A 93 -1.79 -21.30 4.91
C LEU A 93 -2.71 -20.40 5.76
N LEU A 94 -3.30 -20.95 6.83
CA LEU A 94 -4.17 -20.20 7.73
C LEU A 94 -3.38 -19.14 8.51
N SER A 95 -2.21 -19.51 9.06
CA SER A 95 -1.33 -18.58 9.77
C SER A 95 -0.83 -17.47 8.84
N TRP A 96 -0.44 -17.82 7.61
CA TRP A 96 0.00 -16.86 6.60
C TRP A 96 -1.11 -15.88 6.22
N ALA A 97 -2.32 -16.37 5.96
CA ALA A 97 -3.47 -15.51 5.67
C ALA A 97 -3.79 -14.57 6.84
N ALA A 98 -3.77 -15.08 8.07
CA ALA A 98 -3.99 -14.27 9.27
C ALA A 98 -2.94 -13.15 9.42
N MET A 99 -1.66 -13.44 9.14
CA MET A 99 -0.59 -12.43 9.20
C MET A 99 -0.77 -11.32 8.15
N LEU A 100 -1.24 -11.65 6.95
CA LEU A 100 -1.53 -10.65 5.91
C LEU A 100 -2.61 -9.65 6.36
N PHE A 101 -3.70 -10.15 6.97
CA PHE A 101 -4.76 -9.28 7.49
C PHE A 101 -4.32 -8.48 8.72
N ALA A 102 -3.50 -9.07 9.60
CA ALA A 102 -3.00 -8.39 10.80
C ALA A 102 -2.00 -7.26 10.47
N ALA A 103 -1.14 -7.45 9.47
CA ALA A 103 -0.09 -6.48 9.12
C ALA A 103 -0.59 -5.30 8.27
N GLY A 104 -1.61 -5.50 7.42
CA GLY A 104 -1.82 -4.63 6.26
C GLY A 104 -2.78 -3.46 6.40
N ILE A 105 -3.92 -3.59 7.10
CA ILE A 105 -5.07 -2.69 6.84
C ILE A 105 -5.91 -2.32 8.08
N GLY A 106 -5.37 -2.51 9.30
CA GLY A 106 -6.16 -2.40 10.53
C GLY A 106 -6.86 -1.03 10.71
N ILE A 107 -6.09 0.06 10.74
CA ILE A 107 -6.64 1.38 11.04
C ILE A 107 -7.54 1.94 9.93
N ASP A 108 -7.14 1.72 8.66
CA ASP A 108 -7.87 2.23 7.52
C ASP A 108 -9.25 1.56 7.39
N LEU A 109 -9.33 0.24 7.61
CA LEU A 109 -10.63 -0.44 7.62
C LEU A 109 -11.50 0.01 8.78
N MET A 110 -10.94 0.21 9.98
CA MET A 110 -11.73 0.66 11.13
C MET A 110 -12.34 2.05 10.91
N PHE A 111 -11.64 2.94 10.21
CA PHE A 111 -12.11 4.31 9.96
C PHE A 111 -12.96 4.40 8.69
N PHE A 112 -12.42 3.95 7.55
CA PHE A 112 -13.02 4.17 6.24
C PHE A 112 -14.06 3.12 5.84
N SER A 113 -14.18 1.98 6.52
CA SER A 113 -15.27 1.02 6.25
C SER A 113 -16.67 1.61 6.45
N VAL A 114 -16.78 2.63 7.31
CA VAL A 114 -18.03 3.37 7.54
C VAL A 114 -17.95 4.76 6.92
N ALA A 115 -16.86 5.49 7.16
CA ALA A 115 -16.78 6.89 6.76
C ALA A 115 -16.89 7.06 5.23
N GLU A 116 -16.22 6.22 4.45
CA GLU A 116 -16.20 6.35 3.00
C GLU A 116 -17.55 6.04 2.34
N PRO A 117 -18.20 4.87 2.55
CA PRO A 117 -19.48 4.58 1.92
C PRO A 117 -20.59 5.53 2.37
N VAL A 118 -20.57 6.00 3.63
CA VAL A 118 -21.51 7.03 4.10
C VAL A 118 -21.28 8.35 3.39
N THR A 119 -20.02 8.77 3.22
CA THR A 119 -19.68 10.00 2.51
C THR A 119 -20.11 9.92 1.04
N GLN A 120 -19.80 8.80 0.37
CA GLN A 120 -20.18 8.57 -1.03
C GLN A 120 -21.69 8.43 -1.21
N TYR A 121 -22.43 7.93 -0.21
CA TYR A 121 -23.89 7.93 -0.25
C TYR A 121 -24.48 9.34 -0.13
N MET A 122 -23.93 10.16 0.76
CA MET A 122 -24.41 11.54 1.01
C MET A 122 -24.01 12.50 -0.11
N GLN A 123 -22.78 12.37 -0.61
CA GLN A 123 -22.16 13.22 -1.62
C GLN A 123 -21.45 12.32 -2.65
N PRO A 124 -22.21 11.61 -3.51
CA PRO A 124 -21.61 10.75 -4.52
C PRO A 124 -20.80 11.59 -5.53
N PRO A 125 -19.74 11.02 -6.12
CA PRO A 125 -18.97 11.68 -7.17
C PRO A 125 -19.83 12.11 -8.37
N GLU A 126 -20.90 11.36 -8.64
CA GLU A 126 -21.85 11.63 -9.72
C GLU A 126 -23.29 11.37 -9.25
N GLY A 127 -24.23 12.18 -9.73
CA GLY A 127 -25.66 12.03 -9.45
C GLY A 127 -26.11 12.61 -8.11
N ALA A 128 -27.35 12.29 -7.73
CA ALA A 128 -27.95 12.77 -6.49
C ALA A 128 -27.63 11.83 -5.32
N GLY A 129 -27.15 12.41 -4.22
CA GLY A 129 -26.95 11.69 -2.96
C GLY A 129 -28.27 11.24 -2.34
N GLN A 130 -28.15 10.36 -1.35
CA GLN A 130 -29.27 9.83 -0.58
C GLN A 130 -30.31 9.03 -1.40
N THR A 131 -29.88 8.43 -2.50
CA THR A 131 -30.72 7.57 -3.35
C THR A 131 -30.30 6.11 -3.25
N ILE A 132 -31.18 5.20 -3.67
CA ILE A 132 -30.84 3.76 -3.75
C ILE A 132 -29.64 3.54 -4.68
N GLU A 133 -29.55 4.30 -5.77
CA GLU A 133 -28.42 4.21 -6.69
C GLU A 133 -27.12 4.73 -6.06
N ALA A 134 -27.17 5.86 -5.34
CA ALA A 134 -26.01 6.36 -4.59
C ALA A 134 -25.52 5.34 -3.55
N ALA A 135 -26.43 4.64 -2.86
CA ALA A 135 -26.06 3.58 -1.91
C ALA A 135 -25.35 2.41 -2.59
N ARG A 136 -25.82 2.02 -3.78
CA ARG A 136 -25.17 0.97 -4.59
C ARG A 136 -23.78 1.40 -5.05
N GLN A 137 -23.66 2.60 -5.61
CA GLN A 137 -22.39 3.14 -6.10
C GLN A 137 -21.37 3.33 -4.97
N ALA A 138 -21.79 3.80 -3.79
CA ALA A 138 -20.92 3.95 -2.63
C ALA A 138 -20.23 2.63 -2.25
N MET A 139 -20.96 1.52 -2.27
CA MET A 139 -20.36 0.19 -2.02
C MET A 139 -19.38 -0.21 -3.12
N VAL A 140 -19.68 0.10 -4.39
CA VAL A 140 -18.78 -0.18 -5.52
C VAL A 140 -17.47 0.60 -5.40
N TRP A 141 -17.54 1.89 -5.10
CA TRP A 141 -16.36 2.76 -4.92
C TRP A 141 -15.51 2.33 -3.73
N THR A 142 -16.14 2.03 -2.59
CA THR A 142 -15.42 1.54 -1.41
C THR A 142 -14.71 0.21 -1.72
N LEU A 143 -15.36 -0.73 -2.40
CA LEU A 143 -14.73 -1.99 -2.83
C LEU A 143 -13.66 -1.77 -3.90
N PHE A 144 -13.79 -0.75 -4.74
CA PHE A 144 -12.75 -0.39 -5.71
C PHE A 144 -11.47 0.08 -5.01
N HIS A 145 -11.56 0.85 -3.93
CA HIS A 145 -10.40 1.33 -3.18
C HIS A 145 -9.76 0.25 -2.30
N TYR A 146 -10.53 -0.51 -1.51
CA TYR A 146 -9.99 -1.50 -0.56
C TYR A 146 -10.00 -2.95 -1.07
N GLY A 147 -10.52 -3.19 -2.28
CA GLY A 147 -10.54 -4.49 -2.92
C GLY A 147 -9.28 -4.75 -3.76
N LEU A 148 -9.49 -5.32 -4.95
CA LEU A 148 -8.40 -5.82 -5.80
C LEU A 148 -7.33 -4.77 -6.12
N THR A 149 -7.72 -3.50 -6.27
CA THR A 149 -6.80 -2.40 -6.58
C THR A 149 -5.72 -2.25 -5.51
N GLY A 150 -6.09 -2.08 -4.24
CA GLY A 150 -5.13 -1.95 -3.15
C GLY A 150 -4.30 -3.22 -2.94
N TRP A 151 -4.94 -4.39 -2.95
CA TRP A 151 -4.25 -5.67 -2.78
C TRP A 151 -3.25 -5.97 -3.90
N SER A 152 -3.51 -5.53 -5.14
CA SER A 152 -2.59 -5.71 -6.25
C SER A 152 -1.25 -4.97 -6.04
N MET A 153 -1.28 -3.80 -5.41
CA MET A 153 -0.06 -3.04 -5.11
C MET A 153 0.79 -3.74 -4.06
N TYR A 154 0.16 -4.30 -3.02
CA TYR A 154 0.85 -5.11 -2.03
C TYR A 154 1.40 -6.41 -2.62
N ALA A 155 0.65 -7.08 -3.48
CA ALA A 155 1.12 -8.26 -4.18
C ALA A 155 2.32 -7.96 -5.07
N LEU A 156 2.29 -6.85 -5.82
CA LEU A 156 3.41 -6.42 -6.65
C LEU A 156 4.69 -6.21 -5.83
N MET A 157 4.62 -5.42 -4.77
CA MET A 157 5.77 -5.14 -3.90
C MET A 157 6.24 -6.39 -3.15
N GLY A 158 5.30 -7.19 -2.64
CA GLY A 158 5.60 -8.44 -1.95
C GLY A 158 6.28 -9.47 -2.85
N MET A 159 5.86 -9.59 -4.10
CA MET A 159 6.53 -10.42 -5.10
C MET A 159 7.93 -9.90 -5.42
N ALA A 160 8.11 -8.60 -5.62
CA ALA A 160 9.42 -8.02 -5.93
C ALA A 160 10.41 -8.24 -4.78
N LEU A 161 10.03 -7.87 -3.55
CA LEU A 161 10.89 -8.04 -2.37
C LEU A 161 11.13 -9.53 -2.07
N GLY A 162 10.10 -10.36 -2.15
CA GLY A 162 10.22 -11.79 -1.91
C GLY A 162 11.12 -12.49 -2.93
N TYR A 163 11.02 -12.10 -4.20
CA TYR A 163 11.87 -12.66 -5.25
C TYR A 163 13.35 -12.31 -5.03
N PHE A 164 13.67 -11.02 -4.84
CA PHE A 164 15.06 -10.58 -4.68
C PHE A 164 15.68 -10.90 -3.33
N SER A 165 14.89 -11.17 -2.29
CA SER A 165 15.42 -11.49 -0.96
C SER A 165 15.62 -12.99 -0.74
N TYR A 166 14.85 -13.84 -1.42
CA TYR A 166 14.83 -15.28 -1.15
C TYR A 166 15.17 -16.17 -2.35
N ARG A 167 14.99 -15.68 -3.59
CA ARG A 167 15.27 -16.47 -4.80
C ARG A 167 16.57 -16.06 -5.49
N TYR A 168 16.89 -14.77 -5.49
CA TYR A 168 18.18 -14.24 -5.96
C TYR A 168 19.11 -14.04 -4.75
#